data_AF-A0A352WZ83-F1
#
_entry.id   AF-A0A352WZ83-F1
#
_cell.length_a   1.000
_cell.length_b   1.000
_cell.length_c   1.000
_cell.angle_alpha   90.00
_cell.angle_beta   90.00
_cell.angle_gamma   90.00
#
_symmetry.space_group_name_H-M   'P 1'
#
loop_
_entity.id
_entity.type
_entity.pdbx_description
1 polymer ?
#
loop_
_entity_poly.entity_id
_entity_poly.type
_entity_poly.pdbx_seq_one_letter_code
_entity_poly.pdbx_strand_id
1 'polypeptide(L)' 'MNGVFTKEWWVAAGVRALKTFAEGALAVIGTQAAFIHEVNWLMVLSGGALAAVVSFLLALKGLPEVGGERETEN' A
#
# COMPACT_ATOMS: atom_id res chain seq x y z
N MET A 1 -11.72 12.32 -16.41
CA MET A 1 -11.38 11.52 -15.21
C MET A 1 -11.56 10.03 -15.53
N ASN A 2 -10.76 9.46 -16.46
CA ASN A 2 -11.06 8.13 -17.05
C ASN A 2 -9.91 7.10 -16.92
N GLY A 3 -8.98 7.29 -15.98
CA GLY A 3 -7.83 6.37 -15.79
C GLY A 3 -8.00 5.34 -14.67
N VAL A 4 -9.07 5.43 -13.87
CA VAL A 4 -9.30 4.61 -12.66
C VAL A 4 -9.92 3.24 -12.98
N PHE A 5 -10.44 3.06 -14.19
CA PHE A 5 -11.24 1.89 -14.57
C PHE A 5 -10.45 0.84 -15.36
N THR A 6 -9.18 1.09 -15.66
CA THR A 6 -8.32 0.11 -16.33
C THR A 6 -7.87 -0.98 -15.36
N LYS A 7 -7.77 -2.22 -15.87
CA LYS A 7 -7.29 -3.39 -15.10
C LYS A 7 -5.93 -3.13 -14.46
N GLU A 8 -5.06 -2.41 -15.17
CA GLU A 8 -3.72 -2.03 -14.72
C GLU A 8 -3.76 -1.05 -13.56
N TRP A 9 -4.72 -0.12 -13.54
CA TRP A 9 -4.90 0.80 -12.42
C TRP A 9 -5.28 0.05 -11.14
N TRP A 10 -6.21 -0.90 -11.23
CA TRP A 10 -6.61 -1.72 -10.10
C TRP A 10 -5.47 -2.58 -9.54
N VAL A 11 -4.66 -3.16 -10.43
CA VAL A 11 -3.48 -3.94 -10.03
C VAL A 11 -2.42 -3.04 -9.38
N ALA A 12 -2.11 -1.90 -9.98
CA ALA A 12 -1.11 -0.97 -9.44
C ALA A 12 -1.56 -0.36 -8.10
N ALA A 13 -2.81 0.10 -8.00
CA ALA A 13 -3.37 0.63 -6.75
C ALA A 13 -3.40 -0.44 -5.65
N GLY A 14 -3.76 -1.69 -6.00
CA GLY A 14 -3.74 -2.81 -5.07
C GLY A 14 -2.34 -3.18 -4.58
N VAL A 15 -1.36 -3.26 -5.49
CA VAL A 15 0.05 -3.53 -5.15
C VAL A 15 0.61 -2.42 -4.26
N ARG A 16 0.31 -1.16 -4.58
CA ARG A 16 0.71 -0.01 -3.77
C ARG A 16 0.08 -0.05 -2.38
N ALA A 17 -1.21 -0.31 -2.28
CA ALA A 17 -1.89 -0.43 -0.99
C ALA A 17 -1.30 -1.58 -0.15
N LEU A 18 -0.97 -2.72 -0.76
CA LEU A 18 -0.34 -3.85 -0.07
C LEU A 18 1.09 -3.53 0.37
N LYS A 19 1.88 -2.84 -0.45
CA LYS A 19 3.21 -2.35 -0.04
C LYS A 19 3.11 -1.38 1.13
N THR A 20 2.15 -0.45 1.08
CA THR A 20 1.90 0.49 2.20
C THR A 20 1.38 -0.23 3.45
N PHE A 21 0.58 -1.28 3.30
CA PHE A 21 0.16 -2.14 4.42
C PHE A 21 1.38 -2.76 5.11
N ALA A 22 2.29 -3.35 4.32
CA ALA A 22 3.49 -3.99 4.84
C ALA A 22 4.42 -2.98 5.54
N GLU A 23 4.60 -1.79 4.95
CA GLU A 23 5.39 -0.71 5.54
C GLU A 23 4.77 -0.19 6.85
N GLY A 24 3.45 0.02 6.86
CA GLY A 24 2.71 0.43 8.05
C GLY A 24 2.75 -0.63 9.16
N ALA A 25 2.61 -1.91 8.80
CA ALA A 25 2.76 -3.01 9.75
C ALA A 25 4.18 -3.07 10.34
N LEU A 26 5.21 -2.91 9.50
CA LEU A 26 6.61 -2.88 9.94
C LEU A 26 6.89 -1.72 10.90
N ALA A 27 6.39 -0.52 10.60
CA ALA A 27 6.55 0.65 11.47
C ALA A 27 5.89 0.44 12.85
N VAL A 28 4.73 -0.19 12.86
CA VAL A 28 3.98 -0.48 14.08
C VAL A 28 4.62 -1.62 14.87
N ILE A 29 5.27 -2.59 14.22
CA ILE A 29 6.11 -3.60 14.89
C ILE A 29 7.37 -2.95 15.49
N GLY A 30 8.07 -2.11 14.73
CA GLY A 30 9.33 -1.48 15.13
C GLY A 30 9.19 -0.47 16.28
N THR A 31 8.01 0.09 16.49
CA THR A 31 7.72 1.02 17.59
C THR A 31 7.25 0.33 18.86
N GLN A 32 6.62 -0.84 18.76
CA GLN A 32 5.92 -1.46 19.89
C GLN A 32 6.71 -2.51 20.66
N ALA A 33 7.73 -3.14 20.09
CA ALA A 33 8.34 -4.29 20.77
C ALA A 33 9.81 -4.55 20.44
N ALA A 34 10.57 -4.88 21.49
CA ALA A 34 11.88 -5.52 21.36
C ALA A 34 11.75 -7.05 21.13
N PHE A 35 10.61 -7.65 21.48
CA PHE A 35 10.35 -9.09 21.40
C PHE A 35 8.97 -9.42 20.80
N ILE A 36 8.88 -10.49 20.00
CA ILE A 36 7.65 -10.92 19.29
C ILE A 36 6.45 -11.17 20.22
N HIS A 37 6.67 -11.56 21.48
CA HIS A 37 5.59 -11.85 22.43
C HIS A 37 4.86 -10.60 22.96
N GLU A 38 5.48 -9.43 22.86
CA GLU A 38 4.89 -8.16 23.32
C GLU A 38 4.10 -7.47 22.21
N VAL A 39 4.23 -7.94 20.96
CA VAL A 39 3.57 -7.33 19.80
C VAL A 39 2.06 -7.61 19.82
N ASN A 40 1.28 -6.55 19.94
CA ASN A 40 -0.17 -6.63 19.73
C ASN A 40 -0.46 -6.70 18.23
N TRP A 41 -0.63 -7.93 17.72
CA TRP A 41 -0.93 -8.19 16.31
C TRP A 41 -2.21 -7.53 15.81
N LEU A 42 -3.18 -7.28 16.69
CA LEU A 42 -4.40 -6.56 16.32
C LEU A 42 -4.09 -5.08 16.04
N MET A 43 -3.19 -4.48 16.82
CA MET A 43 -2.74 -3.10 16.58
C MET A 43 -1.87 -3.01 15.32
N VAL A 44 -1.00 -3.98 15.07
CA VAL A 44 -0.20 -4.08 13.83
C VAL A 44 -1.10 -4.15 12.59
N LEU A 45 -2.09 -5.04 12.63
CA LEU A 45 -3.10 -5.16 11.56
C LEU A 45 -3.89 -3.86 11.39
N SER A 46 -4.33 -3.22 12.47
CA SER A 46 -5.07 -1.96 12.42
C SER A 46 -4.25 -0.82 11.84
N GLY A 47 -2.98 -0.68 12.24
CA GLY A 47 -2.08 0.37 11.76
C GLY A 47 -1.71 0.18 10.29
N GLY A 48 -1.39 -1.05 9.88
CA GLY A 48 -1.16 -1.40 8.48
C GLY A 48 -2.42 -1.16 7.62
N ALA A 49 -3.60 -1.57 8.11
CA ALA A 49 -4.86 -1.41 7.39
C ALA A 49 -5.21 0.06 7.16
N LEU A 50 -5.03 0.92 8.17
CA LEU A 50 -5.25 2.36 8.03
C LEU A 50 -4.33 2.96 6.94
N ALA A 51 -3.03 2.62 6.98
CA ALA A 51 -2.06 3.10 6.00
C ALA A 51 -2.40 2.63 4.57
N ALA A 52 -2.83 1.37 4.43
CA ALA A 52 -3.25 0.79 3.16
C ALA A 52 -4.48 1.49 2.58
N VAL A 53 -5.50 1.75 3.41
CA VAL A 53 -6.72 2.47 2.99
C VAL A 53 -6.39 3.88 2.55
N VAL A 54 -5.56 4.61 3.30
CA VAL A 54 -5.13 5.97 2.93
C VAL A 54 -4.35 5.95 1.60
N SER A 55 -3.45 4.98 1.41
CA SER A 55 -2.70 4.81 0.16
C SER A 55 -3.62 4.53 -1.04
N PHE A 56 -4.61 3.67 -0.84
CA PHE A 56 -5.63 3.35 -1.84
C PHE A 56 -6.52 4.56 -2.17
N LEU A 57 -6.92 5.36 -1.17
CA LEU A 57 -7.68 6.58 -1.40
C LEU A 57 -6.85 7.66 -2.12
N LEU A 58 -5.55 7.75 -1.83
CA LEU A 58 -4.63 8.65 -2.55
C LEU A 58 -4.40 8.21 -4.00
N ALA A 59 -4.38 6.90 -4.25
CA ALA A 59 -4.33 6.34 -5.60
C ALA A 59 -5.50 6.82 -6.48
N LEU A 60 -6.69 7.08 -5.89
CA LEU A 60 -7.84 7.63 -6.61
C LEU A 60 -7.61 9.07 -7.10
N LYS A 61 -6.81 9.87 -6.38
CA LYS A 61 -6.43 11.23 -6.80
C LYS A 61 -5.45 11.22 -7.98
N GLY A 62 -4.76 10.12 -8.21
CA GLY A 62 -3.85 9.93 -9.34
C GLY A 62 -2.82 8.83 -9.07
N LEU A 63 -2.59 7.99 -10.08
CA LEU A 63 -1.59 6.93 -10.03
C LEU A 63 -0.60 7.11 -11.18
N PRO A 64 0.62 7.63 -10.92
CA PRO A 64 1.63 7.84 -11.97
C PRO A 64 2.10 6.53 -12.60
N GLU A 65 1.90 5.40 -11.91
CA GLU A 65 2.27 4.04 -12.33
C GLU A 65 1.46 3.52 -13.55
N VAL A 66 0.38 4.19 -13.95
CA VAL A 66 -0.55 3.72 -15.01
C VAL A 66 -0.46 4.59 -16.29
N GLY A 67 0.55 5.47 -16.37
CA GLY A 67 0.82 6.29 -17.54
C GLY A 67 2.30 6.43 -17.88
N GLY A 68 3.18 5.75 -17.14
CA GLY A 68 4.60 5.66 -17.45
C GLY A 68 4.83 4.53 -18.44
N GLU A 69 5.38 4.91 -19.59
CA GLU A 69 5.86 4.07 -20.69
C GLU A 69 6.35 2.70 -20.20
N ARG A 70 5.71 1.62 -20.69
CA ARG A 70 6.45 0.37 -20.87
C ARG A 70 7.47 0.70 -21.95
N GLU A 71 8.67 1.10 -21.55
CA GLU A 71 9.83 1.05 -22.41
C GLU A 71 9.97 -0.42 -22.83
N THR A 72 9.53 -0.68 -24.05
CA THR A 72 9.84 -1.90 -24.78
C THR A 72 11.35 -1.91 -24.98
N GLU A 73 12.09 -2.41 -24.00
CA GLU A 73 13.49 -2.75 -24.21
C GLU A 73 13.52 -4.10 -24.97
N ASN A 74 14.19 -4.05 -26.12
CA ASN A 74 14.31 -5.08 -27.16
C ASN A 74 14.89 -6.41 -26.67
#